data_AF-A0A1C5GXA8-F1
#
_entry.id   AF-A0A1C5GXA8-F1
#
_cell.length_a   1.000
_cell.length_b   1.000
_cell.length_c   1.000
_cell.angle_alpha   90.00
_cell.angle_beta   90.00
_cell.angle_gamma   90.00
#
_symmetry.space_group_name_H-M   'P 1'
#
loop_
_entity.id
_entity.type
_entity.pdbx_description
1 polymer ?
#
loop_
_entity_poly.entity_id
_entity_poly.type
_entity_poly.pdbx_seq_one_letter_code
_entity_poly.pdbx_strand_id
1 'polypeptide(L)'
;MSTHTEHQASQGREPLDVLDPRVSRFDVVQEGARRDDIEIVHYEPQVVPGSKAERRLTRTVASMFLLTGLAATAFLVVYIWWPWQWEPGRGGDKLYTPLLGLTLGLALLGIGFGILTWGKKLLPKEVSIQDRHDGPGSPEDRKITGETMLYLADEMGVRRRPLLGVSLVAGLLPVGAVAAAPLVGGLISQPHKNNQMFTTGFAPVDGRKVRLVREDGRPIRPADVSAGGQLTVFPGIDHGVSNKYADSPALLIHLRESDAVESREANARVGHGDYMWGNYAAYSKICTHAGCPASLYEQQTNRLLCPCHQSQFLITDNARPIFGPASRRLPQLPIEVDEEGFFVAKSDYTETVGPDFWERP
;
A
#
# COMPACT_ATOMS: atom_id res chain seq x y z
N MET A 1 27.04 28.04 -30.02
CA MET A 1 27.86 27.50 -31.11
C MET A 1 27.88 25.98 -30.95
N SER A 2 26.89 25.31 -31.55
CA SER A 2 26.85 23.85 -31.60
C SER A 2 27.61 23.44 -32.85
N THR A 3 28.78 22.84 -32.67
CA THR A 3 29.50 22.19 -33.76
C THR A 3 28.73 20.94 -34.17
N HIS A 4 27.93 21.07 -35.23
CA HIS A 4 27.43 19.93 -35.98
C HIS A 4 28.61 19.30 -36.70
N THR A 5 29.16 18.22 -36.13
CA THR A 5 30.04 17.33 -36.87
C THR A 5 29.12 16.34 -37.58
N GLU A 6 28.76 16.65 -38.83
CA GLU A 6 28.18 15.66 -39.74
C GLU A 6 29.24 14.58 -39.97
N HIS A 7 29.14 13.47 -39.24
CA HIS A 7 29.77 12.23 -39.69
C HIS A 7 28.96 11.75 -40.89
N GLN A 8 29.49 11.98 -42.10
CA GLN A 8 29.03 11.28 -43.30
C GLN A 8 29.13 9.78 -43.02
N ALA A 9 27.98 9.11 -42.93
CA ALA A 9 27.88 7.66 -43.00
C ALA A 9 28.71 7.16 -44.18
N SER A 10 29.39 6.02 -44.01
CA SER A 10 30.32 5.43 -44.98
C SER A 10 29.66 4.91 -46.27
N GLN A 11 28.90 5.76 -46.97
CA GLN A 11 28.12 5.48 -48.20
C GLN A 11 28.98 5.18 -49.45
N GLY A 12 30.22 4.71 -49.29
CA GLY A 12 31.18 4.52 -50.39
C GLY A 12 31.90 3.17 -50.43
N ARG A 13 31.58 2.20 -49.57
CA ARG A 13 32.17 0.85 -49.63
C ARG A 13 31.28 -0.09 -50.45
N GLU A 14 31.87 -0.80 -51.41
CA GLU A 14 31.17 -1.84 -52.18
C GLU A 14 30.58 -2.91 -51.24
N PRO A 15 29.38 -3.45 -51.56
CA PRO A 15 28.76 -4.52 -50.78
C PRO A 15 29.69 -5.73 -50.69
N LEU A 16 29.94 -6.21 -49.49
CA LEU A 16 30.74 -7.42 -49.27
C LEU A 16 29.93 -8.65 -49.67
N ASP A 17 30.50 -9.54 -50.50
CA ASP A 17 29.90 -10.85 -50.75
C ASP A 17 30.08 -11.75 -49.52
N VAL A 18 29.04 -11.80 -48.68
CA VAL A 18 29.01 -12.60 -47.44
C VAL A 18 29.03 -14.12 -47.70
N LEU A 19 28.89 -14.57 -48.95
CA LEU A 19 28.94 -15.98 -49.33
C LEU A 19 30.34 -16.43 -49.76
N ASP A 20 31.31 -15.52 -49.93
CA ASP A 20 32.69 -15.91 -50.25
C ASP A 20 33.35 -16.59 -49.03
N PRO A 21 33.77 -17.87 -49.13
CA PRO A 21 34.39 -18.60 -48.03
C PRO A 21 35.73 -18.03 -47.56
N ARG A 22 36.32 -17.08 -48.31
CA ARG A 22 37.57 -16.39 -47.94
C ARG A 22 37.36 -15.21 -47.00
N VAL A 23 36.13 -14.76 -46.82
CA VAL A 23 35.77 -13.63 -45.94
C VAL A 23 35.82 -14.08 -44.47
N SER A 24 36.33 -13.22 -43.58
CA SER A 24 36.39 -13.56 -42.17
C SER A 24 35.01 -13.49 -41.53
N ARG A 25 34.80 -14.26 -40.46
CA ARG A 25 33.53 -14.23 -39.72
C ARG A 25 33.19 -12.82 -39.19
N PHE A 26 34.21 -12.03 -38.83
CA PHE A 26 33.99 -10.69 -38.31
C PHE A 26 33.59 -9.71 -39.42
N ASP A 27 34.12 -9.88 -40.64
CA ASP A 27 33.72 -9.06 -41.80
C ASP A 27 32.24 -9.27 -42.13
N VAL A 28 31.74 -10.51 -42.02
CA VAL A 28 30.31 -10.81 -42.18
C VAL A 28 29.46 -10.12 -41.12
N VAL A 29 29.92 -10.08 -39.86
CA VAL A 29 29.23 -9.38 -38.76
C VAL A 29 29.19 -7.87 -39.01
N GLN A 30 30.30 -7.28 -39.46
CA GLN A 30 30.36 -5.86 -39.81
C GLN A 30 29.44 -5.51 -40.98
N GLU A 31 29.36 -6.37 -42.00
CA GLU A 31 28.45 -6.17 -43.13
C GLU A 31 26.98 -6.27 -42.70
N GLY A 32 26.64 -7.19 -41.79
CA GLY A 32 25.30 -7.28 -41.20
C GLY A 32 24.93 -6.00 -40.44
N ALA A 33 25.80 -5.55 -39.55
CA ALA A 33 25.61 -4.31 -38.80
C ALA A 33 25.39 -3.10 -39.73
N ARG A 34 26.17 -2.99 -40.81
CA ARG A 34 26.05 -1.89 -41.79
C ARG A 34 24.68 -1.82 -42.45
N ARG A 35 24.03 -2.96 -42.70
CA ARG A 35 22.69 -3.00 -43.34
C ARG A 35 21.60 -2.40 -42.46
N ASP A 36 21.83 -2.32 -41.16
CA ASP A 36 20.93 -1.72 -40.16
C ASP A 36 21.44 -0.34 -39.70
N ASP A 37 22.29 0.31 -40.50
CA ASP A 37 22.95 1.59 -40.20
C ASP A 37 23.75 1.57 -38.88
N ILE A 38 24.34 0.41 -38.55
CA ILE A 38 25.24 0.23 -37.38
C ILE A 38 26.69 0.15 -37.86
N GLU A 39 27.52 1.07 -37.38
CA GLU A 39 28.97 1.08 -37.59
C GLU A 39 29.71 0.62 -36.33
N ILE A 40 30.46 -0.49 -36.43
CA ILE A 40 31.35 -0.97 -35.36
C ILE A 40 32.69 -0.22 -35.47
N VAL A 41 32.86 0.82 -34.66
CA VAL A 41 34.03 1.73 -34.70
C VAL A 41 35.24 1.13 -33.99
N HIS A 42 35.01 0.40 -32.91
CA HIS A 42 36.08 -0.17 -32.10
C HIS A 42 35.69 -1.56 -31.61
N TYR A 43 36.58 -2.53 -31.81
CA TYR A 43 36.46 -3.89 -31.31
C TYR A 43 37.82 -4.37 -30.81
N GLU A 44 37.98 -4.52 -29.49
CA GLU A 44 39.25 -4.92 -28.90
C GLU A 44 39.08 -5.98 -27.80
N PRO A 45 39.84 -7.09 -27.83
CA PRO A 45 39.94 -8.02 -26.72
C PRO A 45 40.48 -7.32 -25.46
N GLN A 46 39.85 -7.53 -24.29
CA GLN A 46 40.33 -6.93 -23.03
C GLN A 46 41.68 -7.48 -22.56
N VAL A 47 41.96 -8.73 -22.92
CA VAL A 47 43.13 -9.48 -22.49
C VAL A 47 43.67 -10.29 -23.66
N VAL A 48 44.99 -10.43 -23.71
CA VAL A 48 45.65 -11.23 -24.74
C VAL A 48 45.28 -12.71 -24.54
N PRO A 49 44.78 -13.40 -25.59
CA PRO A 49 44.48 -14.82 -25.53
C PRO A 49 45.69 -15.66 -25.11
N GLY A 50 45.47 -16.63 -24.22
CA GLY A 50 46.50 -17.50 -23.65
C GLY A 50 47.34 -16.86 -22.53
N SER A 51 47.13 -15.58 -22.20
CA SER A 51 47.95 -14.86 -21.22
C SER A 51 47.72 -15.32 -19.78
N LYS A 52 48.69 -15.05 -18.90
CA LYS A 52 48.53 -15.28 -17.44
C LYS A 52 47.38 -14.46 -16.85
N ALA A 53 47.16 -13.25 -17.38
CA ALA A 53 46.09 -12.36 -16.93
C ALA A 53 44.70 -12.94 -17.25
N GLU A 54 44.50 -13.44 -18.48
CA GLU A 54 43.28 -14.13 -18.88
C GLU A 54 43.01 -15.33 -17.97
N ARG A 55 43.98 -16.24 -17.80
CA ARG A 55 43.83 -17.42 -16.91
C ARG A 55 43.45 -17.06 -15.48
N ARG A 56 44.00 -15.95 -14.95
CA ARG A 56 43.65 -15.46 -13.60
C ARG A 56 42.20 -14.99 -13.54
N LEU A 57 41.78 -14.17 -14.51
CA LEU A 57 40.40 -13.66 -14.57
C LEU A 57 39.39 -14.79 -14.79
N THR A 58 39.70 -15.76 -15.65
CA THR A 58 38.88 -16.96 -15.85
C THR A 58 38.70 -17.73 -14.54
N ARG A 59 39.76 -17.89 -13.74
CA ARG A 59 39.67 -18.54 -12.42
C ARG A 59 38.81 -17.74 -11.44
N THR A 60 38.91 -16.41 -11.44
CA THR A 60 38.07 -15.54 -10.60
C THR A 60 36.58 -15.65 -10.96
N VAL A 61 36.25 -15.63 -12.25
CA VAL A 61 34.88 -15.81 -12.73
C VAL A 61 34.38 -17.22 -12.39
N ALA A 62 35.21 -18.24 -12.64
CA ALA A 62 34.88 -19.63 -12.29
C ALA A 62 34.67 -19.84 -10.80
N SER A 63 35.47 -19.19 -9.93
CA SER A 63 35.28 -19.30 -8.47
C SER A 63 33.98 -18.65 -7.99
N MET A 64 33.52 -17.57 -8.63
CA MET A 64 32.21 -16.97 -8.35
C MET A 64 31.05 -17.91 -8.73
N PHE A 65 31.13 -18.58 -9.88
CA PHE A 65 30.13 -19.58 -10.29
C PHE A 65 30.21 -20.86 -9.45
N LEU A 66 31.39 -21.29 -9.02
CA LEU A 66 31.54 -22.40 -8.08
C LEU A 66 30.94 -22.06 -6.71
N LEU A 67 31.22 -20.86 -6.17
CA LEU A 67 30.61 -20.37 -4.94
C LEU A 67 29.09 -20.32 -5.06
N THR A 68 28.57 -19.88 -6.21
CA THR A 68 27.13 -19.92 -6.52
C THR A 68 26.58 -21.33 -6.39
N GLY A 69 27.21 -22.31 -7.05
CA GLY A 69 26.77 -23.71 -7.01
C GLY A 69 26.80 -24.28 -5.58
N LEU A 70 27.84 -23.96 -4.82
CA LEU A 70 27.95 -24.37 -3.41
C LEU A 70 26.86 -23.72 -2.54
N ALA A 71 26.62 -22.42 -2.70
CA ALA A 71 25.61 -21.69 -1.93
C ALA A 71 24.19 -22.16 -2.29
N ALA A 72 23.89 -22.40 -3.57
CA ALA A 72 22.61 -22.95 -4.01
C ALA A 72 22.39 -24.40 -3.51
N THR A 73 23.46 -25.21 -3.48
CA THR A 73 23.39 -26.55 -2.89
C THR A 73 23.15 -26.47 -1.38
N ALA A 74 23.84 -25.57 -0.67
CA ALA A 74 23.62 -25.33 0.74
C ALA A 74 22.19 -24.84 1.02
N PHE A 75 21.62 -24.01 0.14
CA PHE A 75 20.22 -23.60 0.22
C PHE A 75 19.28 -24.81 0.17
N LEU A 76 19.46 -25.71 -0.80
CA LEU A 76 18.64 -26.92 -0.90
C LEU A 76 18.79 -27.82 0.33
N VAL A 77 20.02 -27.97 0.85
CA VAL A 77 20.28 -28.75 2.05
C VAL A 77 19.55 -28.18 3.25
N VAL A 78 19.64 -26.85 3.45
CA VAL A 78 18.95 -26.16 4.54
C VAL A 78 17.44 -26.29 4.36
N TYR A 79 16.92 -26.05 3.17
CA TYR A 79 15.49 -26.12 2.87
C TYR A 79 14.87 -27.49 3.15
N ILE A 80 15.58 -28.58 2.85
CA ILE A 80 15.06 -29.94 2.99
C ILE A 80 15.28 -30.50 4.40
N TRP A 81 16.48 -30.32 4.97
CA TRP A 81 16.91 -31.07 6.15
C TRP A 81 17.09 -30.24 7.43
N TRP A 82 17.00 -28.92 7.35
CA TRP A 82 17.11 -28.09 8.55
C TRP A 82 15.78 -28.08 9.33
N PRO A 83 15.79 -28.05 10.67
CA PRO A 83 14.57 -27.94 11.47
C PRO A 83 13.84 -26.63 11.10
N TRP A 84 12.64 -26.74 10.53
CA TRP A 84 11.82 -25.60 10.10
C TRP A 84 10.56 -25.41 10.94
N GLN A 85 10.17 -26.44 11.71
CA GLN A 85 9.00 -26.38 12.57
C GLN A 85 9.28 -25.46 13.75
N TRP A 86 8.31 -24.58 14.04
CA TRP A 86 8.45 -23.63 15.14
C TRP A 86 8.47 -24.37 16.48
N GLU A 87 9.50 -24.09 17.27
CA GLU A 87 9.58 -24.55 18.66
C GLU A 87 9.75 -23.37 19.63
N PRO A 88 9.18 -23.42 20.84
CA PRO A 88 9.44 -22.42 21.88
C PRO A 88 10.93 -22.38 22.27
N GLY A 89 11.44 -21.19 22.58
CA GLY A 89 12.80 -21.02 23.09
C GLY A 89 13.85 -20.81 22.00
N ARG A 90 15.06 -21.35 22.22
CA ARG A 90 16.21 -21.23 21.31
C ARG A 90 16.46 -22.59 20.68
N GLY A 91 16.19 -22.71 19.39
CA GLY A 91 16.39 -23.93 18.61
C GLY A 91 17.02 -23.64 17.25
N GLY A 92 17.33 -24.70 16.51
CA GLY A 92 17.82 -24.60 15.13
C GLY A 92 16.78 -23.97 14.20
N ASP A 93 15.49 -24.07 14.53
CA ASP A 93 14.36 -23.46 13.80
C ASP A 93 14.50 -21.95 13.61
N LYS A 94 15.08 -21.25 14.59
CA LYS A 94 15.32 -19.80 14.50
C LYS A 94 16.37 -19.43 13.43
N LEU A 95 17.24 -20.37 13.06
CA LEU A 95 18.24 -20.19 12.00
C LEU A 95 17.74 -20.58 10.62
N TYR A 96 16.57 -21.23 10.50
CA TYR A 96 16.05 -21.68 9.21
C TYR A 96 15.93 -20.54 8.19
N THR A 97 15.12 -19.51 8.50
CA THR A 97 14.92 -18.37 7.60
C THR A 97 16.21 -17.58 7.33
N PRO A 98 17.05 -17.24 8.33
CA PRO A 98 18.34 -16.60 8.07
C PRO A 98 19.28 -17.40 7.16
N LEU A 99 19.36 -18.73 7.34
CA LEU A 99 20.22 -19.58 6.52
C LEU A 99 19.72 -19.68 5.08
N LEU A 100 18.39 -19.76 4.87
CA LEU A 100 17.80 -19.67 3.52
C LEU A 100 18.15 -18.34 2.85
N GLY A 101 17.97 -17.23 3.56
CA GLY A 101 18.30 -15.90 3.04
C GLY A 101 19.79 -15.75 2.70
N LEU A 102 20.68 -16.22 3.57
CA LEU A 102 22.12 -16.14 3.37
C LEU A 102 22.59 -16.99 2.17
N THR A 103 22.16 -18.25 2.10
CA THR A 103 22.58 -19.17 1.05
C THR A 103 22.01 -18.76 -0.32
N LEU A 104 20.75 -18.34 -0.38
CA LEU A 104 20.16 -17.80 -1.61
C LEU A 104 20.81 -16.48 -2.03
N GLY A 105 21.00 -15.57 -1.08
CA GLY A 105 21.64 -14.27 -1.32
C GLY A 105 23.06 -14.43 -1.86
N LEU A 106 23.87 -15.31 -1.26
CA LEU A 106 25.22 -15.63 -1.75
C LEU A 106 25.20 -16.25 -3.15
N ALA A 107 24.23 -17.11 -3.46
CA ALA A 107 24.09 -17.68 -4.79
C ALA A 107 23.79 -16.60 -5.84
N LEU A 108 22.79 -15.74 -5.59
CA LEU A 108 22.41 -14.68 -6.53
C LEU A 108 23.52 -13.63 -6.71
N LEU A 109 24.18 -13.23 -5.63
CA LEU A 109 25.35 -12.34 -5.69
C LEU A 109 26.50 -12.98 -6.47
N GLY A 110 26.77 -14.27 -6.24
CA GLY A 110 27.77 -15.02 -7.00
C GLY A 110 27.50 -15.02 -8.50
N ILE A 111 26.25 -15.24 -8.92
CA ILE A 111 25.83 -15.17 -10.33
C ILE A 111 26.04 -13.75 -10.88
N GLY A 112 25.53 -12.74 -10.17
CA GLY A 112 25.60 -11.34 -10.61
C GLY A 112 27.05 -10.88 -10.76
N PHE A 113 27.89 -11.07 -9.74
CA PHE A 113 29.31 -10.73 -9.81
C PHE A 113 30.07 -11.57 -10.83
N GLY A 114 29.73 -12.85 -11.00
CA GLY A 114 30.31 -13.72 -12.02
C GLY A 114 30.07 -13.21 -13.44
N ILE A 115 28.81 -12.93 -13.78
CA ILE A 115 28.41 -12.39 -15.09
C ILE A 115 29.01 -11.00 -15.32
N LEU A 116 28.94 -10.10 -14.33
CA LEU A 116 29.49 -8.75 -14.46
C LEU A 116 31.01 -8.76 -14.64
N THR A 117 31.73 -9.61 -13.89
CA THR A 117 33.18 -9.74 -14.02
C THR A 117 33.54 -10.34 -15.37
N TRP A 118 32.80 -11.37 -15.83
CA TRP A 118 32.98 -11.95 -17.16
C TRP A 118 32.78 -10.89 -18.25
N GLY A 119 31.65 -10.17 -18.21
CA GLY A 119 31.32 -9.12 -19.17
C GLY A 119 32.31 -7.95 -19.18
N LYS A 120 32.71 -7.46 -18.00
CA LYS A 120 33.59 -6.28 -17.92
C LYS A 120 35.07 -6.58 -18.15
N LYS A 121 35.53 -7.80 -17.89
CA LYS A 121 36.97 -8.12 -17.86
C LYS A 121 37.44 -9.10 -18.92
N LEU A 122 36.54 -9.91 -19.50
CA LEU A 122 36.90 -10.94 -20.48
C LEU A 122 36.20 -10.73 -21.83
N LEU A 123 34.97 -10.20 -21.86
CA LEU A 123 34.31 -9.91 -23.14
C LEU A 123 34.97 -8.72 -23.85
N PRO A 124 35.09 -8.76 -25.20
CA PRO A 124 35.64 -7.66 -25.98
C PRO A 124 34.91 -6.33 -25.73
N LYS A 125 35.64 -5.22 -25.77
CA LYS A 125 35.04 -3.88 -25.85
C LYS A 125 34.56 -3.68 -27.28
N GLU A 126 33.28 -3.42 -27.42
CA GLU A 126 32.68 -3.00 -28.68
C GLU A 126 32.08 -1.61 -28.52
N VAL A 127 32.42 -0.71 -29.44
CA VAL A 127 31.76 0.60 -29.58
C VAL A 127 31.12 0.61 -30.95
N SER A 128 29.79 0.56 -30.97
CA SER A 128 28.97 0.66 -32.16
C SER A 128 28.23 2.00 -32.17
N ILE A 129 28.18 2.66 -33.33
CA ILE A 129 27.36 3.86 -33.57
C ILE A 129 26.19 3.41 -34.44
N GLN A 130 24.97 3.72 -34.01
CA GLN A 130 23.77 3.49 -34.81
C GLN A 130 23.04 4.82 -35.00
N ASP A 131 22.70 5.13 -36.24
CA ASP A 131 21.89 6.31 -36.55
C ASP A 131 20.45 6.09 -36.05
N ARG A 132 19.93 7.06 -35.30
CA ARG A 132 18.57 6.97 -34.73
C ARG A 132 17.54 7.36 -35.77
N HIS A 133 16.60 6.47 -36.06
CA HIS A 133 15.49 6.71 -36.98
C HIS A 133 14.23 7.23 -36.25
N ASP A 134 14.41 8.08 -35.23
CA ASP A 134 13.32 8.58 -34.37
C ASP A 134 12.64 9.85 -34.93
N GLY A 135 13.13 10.35 -36.06
CA GLY A 135 12.53 11.48 -36.76
C GLY A 135 11.14 11.13 -37.29
N PRO A 136 10.29 12.15 -37.55
CA PRO A 136 9.07 11.90 -38.30
C PRO A 136 9.44 11.24 -39.64
N GLY A 137 8.64 10.25 -40.07
CA GLY A 137 8.76 9.65 -41.40
C GLY A 137 8.79 10.73 -42.49
N SER A 138 9.28 10.36 -43.67
CA SER A 138 9.48 11.33 -44.75
C SER A 138 8.21 12.15 -45.02
N PRO A 139 8.33 13.41 -45.48
CA PRO A 139 7.16 14.20 -45.88
C PRO A 139 6.25 13.47 -46.86
N GLU A 140 6.85 12.61 -47.70
CA GLU A 140 6.16 11.72 -48.63
C GLU A 140 5.36 10.64 -47.89
N ASP A 141 5.97 9.89 -46.97
CA ASP A 141 5.28 8.84 -46.19
C ASP A 141 4.13 9.41 -45.36
N ARG A 142 4.35 10.59 -44.76
CA ARG A 142 3.32 11.29 -43.99
C ARG A 142 2.16 11.74 -44.87
N LYS A 143 2.46 12.24 -46.07
CA LYS A 143 1.44 12.64 -47.04
C LYS A 143 0.68 11.42 -47.56
N ILE A 144 1.39 10.35 -47.93
CA ILE A 144 0.80 9.08 -48.38
C ILE A 144 -0.13 8.54 -47.29
N THR A 145 0.34 8.47 -46.04
CA THR A 145 -0.47 7.98 -44.92
C THR A 145 -1.70 8.86 -44.67
N GLY A 146 -1.52 10.17 -44.61
CA GLY A 146 -2.62 11.12 -44.40
C GLY A 146 -3.67 11.08 -45.51
N GLU A 147 -3.26 11.13 -46.78
CA GLU A 147 -4.15 11.05 -47.94
C GLU A 147 -4.83 9.67 -48.03
N THR A 148 -4.13 8.59 -47.68
CA THR A 148 -4.74 7.25 -47.61
C THR A 148 -5.84 7.21 -46.56
N MET A 149 -5.62 7.77 -45.37
CA MET A 149 -6.65 7.85 -44.32
C MET A 149 -7.85 8.71 -44.75
N LEU A 150 -7.61 9.87 -45.36
CA LEU A 150 -8.66 10.78 -45.81
C LEU A 150 -9.46 10.19 -46.98
N TYR A 151 -8.78 9.59 -47.96
CA TYR A 151 -9.41 8.89 -49.08
C TYR A 151 -10.33 7.78 -48.59
N LEU A 152 -9.87 6.93 -47.66
CA LEU A 152 -10.71 5.90 -47.06
C LEU A 152 -11.92 6.48 -46.31
N ALA A 153 -11.74 7.57 -45.56
CA ALA A 153 -12.84 8.24 -44.86
C ALA A 153 -13.91 8.79 -45.83
N ASP A 154 -13.49 9.34 -46.97
CA ASP A 154 -14.38 9.87 -48.00
C ASP A 154 -15.07 8.76 -48.81
N GLU A 155 -14.36 7.67 -49.13
CA GLU A 155 -14.90 6.51 -49.86
C GLU A 155 -15.93 5.74 -49.00
N MET A 156 -15.70 5.64 -47.68
CA MET A 156 -16.70 5.14 -46.73
C MET A 156 -17.96 6.01 -46.68
N GLY A 157 -17.93 7.22 -47.26
CA GLY A 157 -19.10 8.09 -47.40
C GLY A 157 -19.61 8.65 -46.07
N VAL A 158 -18.80 8.61 -45.00
CA VAL A 158 -19.19 9.00 -43.64
C VAL A 158 -19.69 10.45 -43.61
N ARG A 159 -19.00 11.35 -44.33
CA ARG A 159 -19.39 12.76 -44.46
C ARG A 159 -20.65 12.98 -45.30
N ARG A 160 -20.90 12.11 -46.29
CA ARG A 160 -22.07 12.21 -47.19
C ARG A 160 -23.34 11.63 -46.57
N ARG A 161 -23.21 10.84 -45.50
CA ARG A 161 -24.32 10.15 -44.81
C ARG A 161 -24.36 10.49 -43.32
N PRO A 162 -24.60 11.77 -42.95
CA PRO A 162 -24.53 12.22 -41.55
C PRO A 162 -25.52 11.49 -40.64
N LEU A 163 -26.67 11.06 -41.16
CA LEU A 163 -27.65 10.28 -40.41
C LEU A 163 -27.09 8.95 -39.90
N LEU A 164 -26.20 8.29 -40.65
CA LEU A 164 -25.55 7.04 -40.21
C LEU A 164 -24.54 7.27 -39.09
N GLY A 165 -23.79 8.37 -39.15
CA GLY A 165 -22.86 8.74 -38.08
C GLY A 165 -23.61 9.11 -36.78
N VAL A 166 -24.68 9.90 -36.90
CA VAL A 166 -25.53 10.26 -35.76
C VAL A 166 -26.22 9.04 -35.18
N SER A 167 -26.78 8.14 -36.01
CA SER A 167 -27.45 6.93 -35.53
C SER A 167 -26.47 5.94 -34.90
N LEU A 168 -25.24 5.83 -35.41
CA LEU A 168 -24.18 5.02 -34.80
C LEU A 168 -23.82 5.53 -33.41
N VAL A 169 -23.57 6.83 -33.26
CA VAL A 169 -23.23 7.43 -31.95
C VAL A 169 -24.42 7.34 -31.00
N ALA A 170 -25.60 7.76 -31.43
CA ALA A 170 -26.81 7.73 -30.60
C ALA A 170 -27.23 6.30 -30.22
N GLY A 171 -26.98 5.31 -31.09
CA GLY A 171 -27.26 3.91 -30.83
C GLY A 171 -26.22 3.23 -29.93
N LEU A 172 -24.93 3.54 -30.10
CA LEU A 172 -23.86 2.91 -29.32
C LEU A 172 -23.59 3.57 -27.97
N LEU A 173 -23.89 4.86 -27.79
CA LEU A 173 -23.71 5.54 -26.50
C LEU A 173 -24.47 4.85 -25.35
N PRO A 174 -25.78 4.54 -25.48
CA PRO A 174 -26.51 3.80 -24.46
C PRO A 174 -25.94 2.40 -24.23
N VAL A 175 -25.47 1.72 -25.28
CA VAL A 175 -24.83 0.39 -25.15
C VAL A 175 -23.55 0.49 -24.30
N GLY A 176 -22.72 1.49 -24.54
CA GLY A 176 -21.53 1.76 -23.74
C GLY A 176 -21.87 2.07 -22.28
N ALA A 177 -22.90 2.89 -22.05
CA ALA A 177 -23.38 3.19 -20.71
C ALA A 177 -23.91 1.94 -19.98
N VAL A 178 -24.68 1.09 -20.65
CA VAL A 178 -25.19 -0.18 -20.07
C VAL A 178 -24.05 -1.15 -19.76
N ALA A 179 -23.01 -1.22 -20.59
CA ALA A 179 -21.84 -2.05 -20.32
C ALA A 179 -21.01 -1.54 -19.14
N ALA A 180 -20.87 -0.21 -18.99
CA ALA A 180 -20.11 0.40 -17.90
C ALA A 180 -20.88 0.41 -16.56
N ALA A 181 -22.20 0.57 -16.61
CA ALA A 181 -23.05 0.72 -15.43
C ALA A 181 -22.89 -0.39 -14.37
N PRO A 182 -22.86 -1.70 -14.67
CA PRO A 182 -22.65 -2.72 -13.65
C PRO A 182 -21.21 -2.76 -13.12
N LEU A 183 -20.22 -2.42 -13.95
CA LEU A 183 -18.81 -2.40 -13.55
C LEU A 183 -18.51 -1.24 -12.60
N VAL A 184 -19.03 -0.05 -12.91
CA VAL A 184 -18.85 1.15 -12.09
C VAL A 184 -19.84 1.13 -10.92
N GLY A 185 -21.11 0.89 -11.20
CA GLY A 185 -22.18 0.87 -10.21
C GLY A 185 -22.02 -0.25 -9.17
N GLY A 186 -21.47 -1.41 -9.56
CA GLY A 186 -21.18 -2.50 -8.62
C GLY A 186 -20.10 -2.16 -7.58
N LEU A 187 -19.26 -1.16 -7.85
CA LEU A 187 -18.25 -0.66 -6.91
C LEU A 187 -18.77 0.49 -6.02
N ILE A 188 -19.91 1.09 -6.38
CA ILE A 188 -20.51 2.21 -5.64
C ILE A 188 -21.51 1.66 -4.62
N SER A 189 -21.20 1.82 -3.34
CA SER A 189 -22.10 1.49 -2.23
C SER A 189 -22.86 2.72 -1.76
N GLN A 190 -24.10 2.55 -1.29
CA GLN A 190 -24.87 3.63 -0.66
C GLN A 190 -24.51 3.74 0.83
N PRO A 191 -23.77 4.79 1.26
CA PRO A 191 -23.29 4.90 2.64
C PRO A 191 -24.40 5.20 3.66
N HIS A 192 -25.58 5.66 3.20
CA HIS A 192 -26.71 6.04 4.05
C HIS A 192 -27.74 4.94 4.30
N LYS A 193 -27.49 3.70 3.86
CA LYS A 193 -28.51 2.63 3.85
C LYS A 193 -29.24 2.45 5.19
N ASN A 194 -28.50 2.55 6.30
CA ASN A 194 -29.02 2.28 7.65
C ASN A 194 -28.58 3.33 8.68
N ASN A 195 -28.24 4.55 8.26
CA ASN A 195 -27.68 5.58 9.16
C ASN A 195 -26.45 5.09 9.97
N GLN A 196 -25.65 4.20 9.36
CA GLN A 196 -24.57 3.45 10.02
C GLN A 196 -23.42 4.33 10.55
N MET A 197 -23.32 5.58 10.08
CA MET A 197 -22.29 6.53 10.52
C MET A 197 -22.72 7.34 11.77
N PHE A 198 -23.99 7.24 12.16
CA PHE A 198 -24.60 8.02 13.25
C PHE A 198 -25.19 7.13 14.35
N THR A 199 -25.05 5.81 14.24
CA THR A 199 -25.59 4.85 15.20
C THR A 199 -24.53 3.83 15.56
N THR A 200 -24.42 3.52 16.84
CA THR A 200 -23.48 2.53 17.38
C THR A 200 -24.23 1.35 18.01
N GLY A 201 -23.51 0.35 18.49
CA GLY A 201 -24.08 -0.77 19.24
C GLY A 201 -24.68 -0.39 20.59
N PHE A 202 -24.53 0.85 21.05
CA PHE A 202 -25.21 1.34 22.27
C PHE A 202 -26.59 1.94 22.00
N ALA A 203 -27.01 2.05 20.74
CA ALA A 203 -28.38 2.43 20.41
C ALA A 203 -29.39 1.50 21.11
N PRO A 204 -30.41 2.03 21.80
CA PRO A 204 -31.42 1.20 22.46
C PRO A 204 -32.10 0.23 21.48
N VAL A 205 -32.21 -1.04 21.88
CA VAL A 205 -32.85 -2.10 21.09
C VAL A 205 -34.24 -2.38 21.65
N ASP A 206 -35.28 -2.16 20.85
CA ASP A 206 -36.70 -2.28 21.28
C ASP A 206 -37.04 -1.45 22.53
N GLY A 207 -36.42 -0.26 22.66
CA GLY A 207 -36.58 0.61 23.82
C GLY A 207 -35.85 0.14 25.10
N ARG A 208 -35.05 -0.94 25.02
CA ARG A 208 -34.23 -1.43 26.13
C ARG A 208 -32.83 -0.83 26.08
N LYS A 209 -32.35 -0.39 27.25
CA LYS A 209 -30.99 0.13 27.44
C LYS A 209 -29.96 -0.99 27.28
N VAL A 210 -28.81 -0.65 26.70
CA VAL A 210 -27.75 -1.62 26.40
C VAL A 210 -26.77 -1.70 27.57
N ARG A 211 -26.55 -2.91 28.11
CA ARG A 211 -25.56 -3.13 29.18
C ARG A 211 -24.14 -2.91 28.66
N LEU A 212 -23.29 -2.39 29.53
CA LEU A 212 -21.85 -2.33 29.30
C LEU A 212 -21.25 -3.67 29.75
N VAL A 213 -20.59 -4.36 28.82
CA VAL A 213 -19.98 -5.68 29.06
C VAL A 213 -18.47 -5.66 28.83
N ARG A 214 -17.79 -6.62 29.43
CA ARG A 214 -16.38 -6.94 29.15
C ARG A 214 -16.26 -7.66 27.81
N GLU A 215 -15.02 -7.89 27.38
CA GLU A 215 -14.72 -8.66 26.17
C GLU A 215 -15.29 -10.09 26.20
N ASP A 216 -15.44 -10.69 27.39
CA ASP A 216 -16.06 -12.01 27.57
C ASP A 216 -17.60 -11.96 27.72
N GLY A 217 -18.21 -10.79 27.51
CA GLY A 217 -19.66 -10.60 27.59
C GLY A 217 -20.22 -10.44 29.01
N ARG A 218 -19.39 -10.51 30.06
CA ARG A 218 -19.88 -10.33 31.44
C ARG A 218 -20.25 -8.85 31.69
N PRO A 219 -21.41 -8.56 32.30
CA PRO A 219 -21.82 -7.20 32.63
C PRO A 219 -20.96 -6.61 33.76
N ILE A 220 -20.83 -5.28 33.76
CA ILE A 220 -19.90 -4.55 34.63
C ILE A 220 -20.64 -3.86 35.77
N ARG A 221 -20.13 -3.97 36.99
CA ARG A 221 -20.63 -3.25 38.18
C ARG A 221 -19.72 -2.06 38.53
N PRO A 222 -20.20 -1.05 39.26
CA PRO A 222 -19.35 0.04 39.77
C PRO A 222 -18.07 -0.43 40.48
N ALA A 223 -18.18 -1.45 41.34
CA ALA A 223 -17.07 -1.99 42.11
C ALA A 223 -15.96 -2.64 41.25
N ASP A 224 -16.21 -2.90 39.97
CA ASP A 224 -15.27 -3.53 39.05
C ASP A 224 -14.16 -2.59 38.56
N VAL A 225 -14.33 -1.28 38.76
CA VAL A 225 -13.37 -0.25 38.33
C VAL A 225 -12.92 0.51 39.57
N SER A 226 -11.65 0.38 39.94
CA SER A 226 -11.06 1.13 41.04
C SER A 226 -11.01 2.64 40.75
N ALA A 227 -11.00 3.49 41.78
CA ALA A 227 -10.85 4.94 41.58
C ALA A 227 -9.51 5.27 40.89
N GLY A 228 -9.56 6.14 39.87
CA GLY A 228 -8.47 6.40 38.94
C GLY A 228 -8.27 5.30 37.89
N GLY A 229 -9.05 4.22 37.93
CA GLY A 229 -8.98 3.11 37.01
C GLY A 229 -9.84 3.33 35.76
N GLN A 230 -9.56 2.50 34.75
CA GLN A 230 -10.33 2.44 33.51
C GLN A 230 -10.63 0.99 33.12
N LEU A 231 -11.68 0.79 32.34
CA LEU A 231 -12.01 -0.49 31.71
C LEU A 231 -12.50 -0.25 30.28
N THR A 232 -12.04 -1.06 29.32
CA THR A 232 -12.68 -1.11 28.01
C THR A 232 -14.00 -1.87 28.13
N VAL A 233 -15.07 -1.27 27.63
CA VAL A 233 -16.41 -1.82 27.66
C VAL A 233 -17.01 -1.88 26.26
N PHE A 234 -17.90 -2.83 26.06
CA PHE A 234 -18.57 -3.10 24.80
C PHE A 234 -20.08 -3.11 24.99
N PRO A 235 -20.87 -2.97 23.92
CA PRO A 235 -22.32 -3.12 23.99
C PRO A 235 -22.70 -4.58 24.25
N GLY A 236 -23.51 -4.83 25.27
CA GLY A 236 -24.03 -6.15 25.68
C GLY A 236 -25.15 -6.66 24.79
N ILE A 237 -24.93 -6.67 23.48
CA ILE A 237 -25.84 -7.17 22.45
C ILE A 237 -25.17 -8.29 21.65
N ASP A 238 -25.96 -8.99 20.85
CA ASP A 238 -25.42 -9.98 19.92
C ASP A 238 -24.37 -9.33 18.98
N HIS A 239 -23.23 -10.00 18.83
CA HIS A 239 -22.05 -9.50 18.12
C HIS A 239 -21.46 -8.17 18.65
N GLY A 240 -21.86 -7.69 19.83
CA GLY A 240 -21.37 -6.41 20.40
C GLY A 240 -19.87 -6.38 20.70
N VAL A 241 -19.25 -7.54 20.93
CA VAL A 241 -17.79 -7.72 21.06
C VAL A 241 -17.20 -8.28 19.77
N SER A 242 -17.58 -7.74 18.62
CA SER A 242 -17.06 -8.16 17.32
C SER A 242 -16.85 -6.96 16.39
N ASN A 243 -16.22 -7.21 15.26
CA ASN A 243 -15.99 -6.19 14.23
C ASN A 243 -17.28 -5.63 13.61
N LYS A 244 -18.45 -6.22 13.87
CA LYS A 244 -19.74 -5.65 13.47
C LYS A 244 -19.99 -4.29 14.12
N TYR A 245 -19.49 -4.08 15.33
CA TYR A 245 -19.62 -2.86 16.12
C TYR A 245 -18.23 -2.32 16.50
N ALA A 246 -17.32 -2.24 15.52
CA ALA A 246 -15.94 -1.81 15.72
C ALA A 246 -15.80 -0.35 16.20
N ASP A 247 -16.84 0.46 16.02
CA ASP A 247 -16.96 1.85 16.48
C ASP A 247 -17.45 1.96 17.93
N SER A 248 -18.01 0.89 18.48
CA SER A 248 -18.71 0.89 19.76
C SER A 248 -17.86 0.56 21.01
N PRO A 249 -16.55 0.24 20.97
CA PRO A 249 -15.77 0.16 22.19
C PRO A 249 -15.72 1.52 22.91
N ALA A 250 -16.07 1.52 24.18
CA ALA A 250 -15.97 2.69 25.05
C ALA A 250 -14.97 2.44 26.18
N LEU A 251 -14.52 3.52 26.80
CA LEU A 251 -13.65 3.52 27.95
C LEU A 251 -14.42 4.04 29.16
N LEU A 252 -14.76 3.13 30.07
CA LEU A 252 -15.38 3.44 31.36
C LEU A 252 -14.29 3.80 32.36
N ILE A 253 -14.30 5.04 32.84
CA ILE A 253 -13.30 5.61 33.74
C ILE A 253 -13.97 5.93 35.06
N HIS A 254 -13.41 5.44 36.16
CA HIS A 254 -13.81 5.83 37.50
C HIS A 254 -12.89 6.96 37.98
N LEU A 255 -13.39 8.19 37.95
CA LEU A 255 -12.63 9.37 38.36
C LEU A 255 -12.50 9.42 39.89
N ARG A 256 -11.41 10.03 40.36
CA ARG A 256 -11.27 10.42 41.76
C ARG A 256 -12.27 11.53 42.07
N GLU A 257 -12.64 11.71 43.33
CA GLU A 257 -13.70 12.66 43.72
C GLU A 257 -13.46 14.09 43.17
N SER A 258 -12.26 14.64 43.35
CA SER A 258 -11.90 15.97 42.83
C SER A 258 -12.03 16.06 41.31
N ASP A 259 -11.58 15.02 40.61
CA ASP A 259 -11.55 14.94 39.15
C ASP A 259 -12.98 14.78 38.60
N ALA A 260 -13.84 14.08 39.33
CA ALA A 260 -15.24 13.91 38.99
C ALA A 260 -16.04 15.20 39.14
N VAL A 261 -15.74 16.03 40.16
CA VAL A 261 -16.32 17.38 40.28
C VAL A 261 -15.96 18.23 39.06
N GLU A 262 -14.67 18.30 38.71
CA GLU A 262 -14.19 19.05 37.54
C GLU A 262 -14.85 18.55 36.24
N SER A 263 -14.93 17.22 36.06
CA SER A 263 -15.57 16.61 34.90
C SER A 263 -17.06 16.94 34.82
N ARG A 264 -17.80 16.91 35.93
CA ARG A 264 -19.23 17.30 35.95
C ARG A 264 -19.43 18.76 35.55
N GLU A 265 -18.59 19.67 36.06
CA GLU A 265 -18.63 21.08 35.66
C GLU A 265 -18.32 21.26 34.17
N ALA A 266 -17.32 20.53 33.64
CA ALA A 266 -16.99 20.56 32.22
C ALA A 266 -18.09 20.01 31.33
N ASN A 267 -18.69 18.89 31.72
CA ASN A 267 -19.80 18.26 31.02
C ASN A 267 -21.02 19.18 31.00
N ALA A 268 -21.33 19.87 32.10
CA ALA A 268 -22.44 20.82 32.16
C ALA A 268 -22.28 21.99 31.15
N ARG A 269 -21.06 22.47 30.92
CA ARG A 269 -20.78 23.55 29.94
C ARG A 269 -21.11 23.17 28.49
N VAL A 270 -21.10 21.88 28.18
CA VAL A 270 -21.34 21.34 26.82
C VAL A 270 -22.67 20.59 26.70
N GLY A 271 -23.54 20.66 27.71
CA GLY A 271 -24.84 19.99 27.70
C GLY A 271 -24.81 18.49 28.03
N HIS A 272 -23.71 17.98 28.58
CA HIS A 272 -23.52 16.57 28.99
C HIS A 272 -23.66 16.36 30.51
N GLY A 273 -24.33 17.28 31.22
CA GLY A 273 -24.37 17.31 32.69
C GLY A 273 -24.90 16.04 33.36
N ASP A 274 -25.72 15.26 32.65
CA ASP A 274 -26.34 14.02 33.10
C ASP A 274 -25.71 12.75 32.49
N TYR A 275 -24.57 12.84 31.81
CA TYR A 275 -23.95 11.70 31.11
C TYR A 275 -23.13 10.79 32.04
N MET A 276 -22.73 11.32 33.20
CA MET A 276 -22.02 10.58 34.23
C MET A 276 -22.99 9.88 35.20
N TRP A 277 -22.51 8.80 35.82
CA TRP A 277 -23.14 8.19 36.98
C TRP A 277 -22.16 8.22 38.16
N GLY A 278 -22.49 8.94 39.23
CA GLY A 278 -21.55 9.18 40.33
C GLY A 278 -20.24 9.79 39.85
N ASN A 279 -19.13 9.09 40.08
CA ASN A 279 -17.79 9.48 39.63
C ASN A 279 -17.33 8.75 38.36
N TYR A 280 -18.26 8.12 37.63
CA TYR A 280 -17.95 7.35 36.43
C TYR A 280 -18.31 8.15 35.18
N ALA A 281 -17.39 8.14 34.21
CA ALA A 281 -17.60 8.69 32.88
C ALA A 281 -17.23 7.62 31.84
N ALA A 282 -17.98 7.56 30.74
CA ALA A 282 -17.66 6.70 29.61
C ALA A 282 -17.42 7.55 28.37
N TYR A 283 -16.27 7.38 27.71
CA TYR A 283 -15.95 8.05 26.45
C TYR A 283 -15.72 7.01 25.35
N SER A 284 -16.02 7.34 24.09
CA SER A 284 -15.64 6.46 22.99
C SER A 284 -14.14 6.21 22.99
N LYS A 285 -13.74 4.96 22.80
CA LYS A 285 -12.34 4.57 22.62
C LYS A 285 -11.84 4.98 21.23
N ILE A 286 -12.72 5.33 20.30
CA ILE A 286 -12.37 5.59 18.91
C ILE A 286 -11.96 7.05 18.73
N CYS A 287 -10.69 7.26 18.39
CA CYS A 287 -10.11 8.60 18.21
C CYS A 287 -10.80 9.35 17.06
N THR A 288 -11.17 10.60 17.33
CA THR A 288 -11.85 11.52 16.39
C THR A 288 -10.97 12.01 15.23
N HIS A 289 -9.68 11.69 15.23
CA HIS A 289 -8.79 12.00 14.10
C HIS A 289 -8.93 10.96 12.98
N ALA A 290 -8.50 9.72 13.25
CA ALA A 290 -8.35 8.67 12.24
C ALA A 290 -8.81 7.29 12.72
N GLY A 291 -9.59 7.21 13.81
CA GLY A 291 -10.31 6.00 14.21
C GLY A 291 -9.51 5.01 15.05
N CYS A 292 -8.25 5.30 15.35
CA CYS A 292 -7.46 4.45 16.24
C CYS A 292 -8.04 4.36 17.67
N PRO A 293 -7.92 3.22 18.35
CA PRO A 293 -8.36 3.06 19.73
C PRO A 293 -7.46 3.83 20.72
N ALA A 294 -7.93 4.95 21.24
CA ALA A 294 -7.29 5.72 22.31
C ALA A 294 -7.47 4.99 23.65
N SER A 295 -6.40 4.35 24.13
CA SER A 295 -6.48 3.38 25.25
C SER A 295 -5.46 3.63 26.36
N LEU A 296 -4.47 4.49 26.12
CA LEU A 296 -3.38 4.74 27.04
C LEU A 296 -3.79 5.87 27.99
N TYR A 297 -4.27 5.52 29.18
CA TYR A 297 -4.75 6.49 30.17
C TYR A 297 -3.72 6.75 31.26
N GLU A 298 -3.30 8.01 31.36
CA GLU A 298 -2.43 8.52 32.42
C GLU A 298 -3.30 8.97 33.61
N GLN A 299 -3.45 8.07 34.58
CA GLN A 299 -4.35 8.25 35.73
C GLN A 299 -4.03 9.48 36.58
N GLN A 300 -2.76 9.88 36.64
CA GLN A 300 -2.34 11.01 37.49
C GLN A 300 -2.83 12.35 36.94
N THR A 301 -2.83 12.52 35.62
CA THR A 301 -3.10 13.79 34.92
C THR A 301 -4.41 13.78 34.14
N ASN A 302 -5.14 12.66 34.17
CA ASN A 302 -6.39 12.44 33.45
C ASN A 302 -6.26 12.60 31.93
N ARG A 303 -5.10 12.26 31.36
CA ARG A 303 -4.87 12.30 29.92
C ARG A 303 -5.10 10.93 29.31
N LEU A 304 -5.90 10.89 28.25
CA LEU A 304 -6.05 9.72 27.40
C LEU A 304 -5.28 9.93 26.11
N LEU A 305 -4.33 9.03 25.82
CA LEU A 305 -3.43 9.12 24.67
C LEU A 305 -3.83 8.11 23.59
N CYS A 306 -3.91 8.61 22.35
CA CYS A 306 -4.02 7.79 21.16
C CYS A 306 -2.61 7.37 20.68
N PRO A 307 -2.28 6.07 20.63
CA PRO A 307 -0.92 5.61 20.31
C PRO A 307 -0.50 5.86 18.84
N CYS A 308 -1.47 6.08 17.94
CA CYS A 308 -1.17 6.22 16.50
C CYS A 308 -0.50 7.55 16.17
N HIS A 309 -1.09 8.67 16.61
CA HIS A 309 -0.63 10.02 16.26
C HIS A 309 -0.56 10.94 17.48
N GLN A 310 -0.56 10.35 18.68
CA GLN A 310 -0.31 11.02 19.95
C GLN A 310 -1.33 12.10 20.33
N SER A 311 -2.53 12.10 19.74
CA SER A 311 -3.62 12.94 20.24
C SER A 311 -3.86 12.65 21.72
N GLN A 312 -3.91 13.70 22.54
CA GLN A 312 -4.13 13.62 23.97
C GLN A 312 -5.46 14.29 24.31
N PHE A 313 -6.32 13.58 25.03
CA PHE A 313 -7.63 14.06 25.45
C PHE A 313 -7.66 14.23 26.96
N LEU A 314 -8.07 15.40 27.44
CA LEU A 314 -8.20 15.67 28.87
C LEU A 314 -9.57 15.20 29.36
N ILE A 315 -9.60 14.09 30.09
CA ILE A 315 -10.84 13.42 30.52
C ILE A 315 -11.66 14.32 31.46
N THR A 316 -11.03 15.10 32.34
CA THR A 316 -11.72 16.03 33.24
C THR A 316 -12.32 17.23 32.52
N ASP A 317 -11.92 17.52 31.29
CA ASP A 317 -12.49 18.58 30.47
C ASP A 317 -13.26 17.96 29.30
N ASN A 318 -14.22 17.08 29.60
CA ASN A 318 -15.07 16.37 28.64
C ASN A 318 -14.29 15.81 27.42
N ALA A 319 -13.19 15.10 27.71
CA ALA A 319 -12.28 14.52 26.72
C ALA A 319 -11.85 15.49 25.60
N ARG A 320 -11.64 16.78 25.91
CA ARG A 320 -11.15 17.76 24.94
C ARG A 320 -9.75 17.41 24.46
N PRO A 321 -9.45 17.47 23.16
CA PRO A 321 -8.07 17.37 22.70
C PRO A 321 -7.24 18.55 23.24
N ILE A 322 -6.10 18.24 23.86
CA ILE A 322 -5.14 19.21 24.38
C ILE A 322 -3.79 19.15 23.64
N PHE A 323 -3.59 18.12 22.80
CA PHE A 323 -2.41 17.94 21.96
C PHE A 323 -2.71 16.99 20.80
N GLY A 324 -1.88 17.05 19.74
CA GLY A 324 -1.95 16.19 18.56
C GLY A 324 -3.00 16.63 17.54
N PRO A 325 -3.22 15.82 16.48
CA PRO A 325 -4.03 16.22 15.32
C PRO A 325 -5.55 16.06 15.50
N ALA A 326 -6.03 15.55 16.63
CA ALA A 326 -7.47 15.44 16.85
C ALA A 326 -8.06 16.82 17.15
N SER A 327 -9.07 17.23 16.38
CA SER A 327 -9.73 18.53 16.50
C SER A 327 -11.01 18.49 17.34
N ARG A 328 -11.54 17.30 17.63
CA ARG A 328 -12.81 17.11 18.37
C ARG A 328 -12.63 16.34 19.67
N ARG A 329 -13.53 16.62 20.62
CA ARG A 329 -13.75 15.84 21.84
C ARG A 329 -14.04 14.38 21.49
N LEU A 330 -13.62 13.46 22.35
CA LEU A 330 -14.17 12.09 22.25
C LEU A 330 -15.64 12.12 22.67
N PRO A 331 -16.55 11.53 21.88
CA PRO A 331 -17.95 11.44 22.28
C PRO A 331 -18.10 10.77 23.64
N GLN A 332 -18.89 11.39 24.51
CA GLN A 332 -19.21 10.85 25.82
C GLN A 332 -20.47 9.98 25.74
N LEU A 333 -20.43 8.77 26.28
CA LEU A 333 -21.57 7.87 26.35
C LEU A 333 -22.37 8.17 27.63
N PRO A 334 -23.67 8.50 27.54
CA PRO A 334 -24.52 8.67 28.71
C PRO A 334 -24.70 7.32 29.42
N ILE A 335 -24.31 7.23 30.70
CA ILE A 335 -24.39 5.99 31.48
C ILE A 335 -25.22 6.11 32.74
N GLU A 336 -25.79 5.00 33.19
CA GLU A 336 -26.40 4.82 34.50
C GLU A 336 -26.17 3.38 35.00
N VAL A 337 -26.69 3.09 36.18
CA VAL A 337 -26.72 1.73 36.74
C VAL A 337 -28.17 1.26 36.78
N ASP A 338 -28.41 0.06 36.27
CA ASP A 338 -29.73 -0.58 36.27
C ASP A 338 -30.13 -1.11 37.67
N GLU A 339 -31.36 -1.59 37.80
CA GLU A 339 -31.90 -2.11 39.07
C GLU A 339 -31.13 -3.35 39.60
N GLU A 340 -30.43 -4.07 38.72
CA GLU A 340 -29.60 -5.23 39.07
C GLU A 340 -28.17 -4.84 39.49
N GLY A 341 -27.82 -3.55 39.37
CA GLY A 341 -26.54 -2.98 39.78
C GLY A 341 -25.47 -3.00 38.70
N PHE A 342 -25.84 -3.14 37.42
CA PHE A 342 -24.92 -3.15 36.28
C PHE A 342 -24.97 -1.84 35.48
N PHE A 343 -23.85 -1.44 34.89
CA PHE A 343 -23.82 -0.29 34.00
C PHE A 343 -24.61 -0.53 32.72
N VAL A 344 -25.41 0.46 32.34
CA VAL A 344 -26.13 0.53 31.06
C VAL A 344 -25.94 1.89 30.40
N ALA A 345 -25.97 1.92 29.08
CA ALA A 345 -26.06 3.14 28.30
C ALA A 345 -27.49 3.69 28.36
N LYS A 346 -27.67 4.96 28.76
CA LYS A 346 -28.99 5.61 28.79
C LYS A 346 -29.56 5.78 27.38
N SER A 347 -28.68 6.05 26.43
CA SER A 347 -28.94 6.22 25.00
C SER A 347 -27.68 5.87 24.21
N ASP A 348 -27.76 5.96 22.88
CA ASP A 348 -26.55 6.04 22.06
C ASP A 348 -25.76 7.33 22.37
N TYR A 349 -24.59 7.47 21.76
CA TYR A 349 -23.88 8.74 21.68
C TYR A 349 -24.74 9.81 21.01
N THR A 350 -24.66 11.04 21.52
CA THR A 350 -25.30 12.22 20.89
C THR A 350 -24.44 12.87 19.84
N GLU A 351 -23.15 12.54 19.81
CA GLU A 351 -22.17 12.95 18.82
C GLU A 351 -21.67 11.73 18.03
N THR A 352 -21.34 11.92 16.76
CA THR A 352 -20.83 10.81 15.93
C THR A 352 -19.47 10.32 16.41
N VAL A 353 -19.36 8.99 16.56
CA VAL A 353 -18.14 8.32 16.97
C VAL A 353 -17.11 8.23 15.84
N GLY A 354 -15.83 8.39 16.20
CA GLY A 354 -14.71 8.23 15.28
C GLY A 354 -14.43 9.46 14.43
N PRO A 355 -13.70 9.29 13.30
CA PRO A 355 -13.26 10.37 12.42
C PRO A 355 -14.38 11.20 11.81
N ASP A 356 -14.03 12.39 11.34
CA ASP A 356 -14.94 13.19 10.52
C ASP A 356 -15.25 12.55 9.18
N PHE A 357 -16.47 12.79 8.73
CA PHE A 357 -16.96 12.52 7.39
C PHE A 357 -17.73 13.76 6.91
N TRP A 358 -17.91 13.87 5.59
CA TRP A 358 -18.39 15.11 4.94
C TRP A 358 -19.77 15.56 5.42
N GLU A 359 -20.66 14.61 5.74
CA GLU A 359 -22.04 14.86 6.15
C GLU A 359 -22.20 15.07 7.68
N ARG A 360 -21.10 15.10 8.45
CA ARG A 360 -21.17 15.34 9.90
C ARG A 360 -21.59 16.82 10.16
N PRO A 361 -22.62 17.07 10.99
CA PRO A 361 -23.12 18.42 11.28
C PRO A 361 -22.11 19.40 11.91
#